data_AF-L9JPI8-F1
#
_entry.id   AF-L9JPI8-F1
#
_cell.length_a   1.000
_cell.length_b   1.000
_cell.length_c   1.000
_cell.angle_alpha   90.00
_cell.angle_beta   90.00
_cell.angle_gamma   90.00
#
_symmetry.space_group_name_H-M   'P 1'
#
loop_
_entity.id
_entity.type
_entity.pdbx_description
1 polymer ?
#
loop_
_entity_poly.entity_id
_entity_poly.type
_entity_poly.pdbx_seq_one_letter_code
_entity_poly.pdbx_strand_id
1 'polypeptide(L)'
;MTTGLHLRIITEGFEAAKEKALQFLKQVKVSREMDRKTLIDVIRTALRTKVHAELADVLTEVDSIWAIKKQDEPIDFFMVEIMEMKHKSETDPSLTRGLDLDHGAQHPDMKKRVEDVYILT
;
A
#
# COMPACT_ATOMS: atom_id res chain seq x y z
N MET A 1 -27.68 -36.81 6.24
CA MET A 1 -28.10 -36.57 7.64
C MET A 1 -27.09 -35.62 8.26
N THR A 2 -27.51 -34.41 8.61
CA THR A 2 -26.72 -33.51 9.45
C THR A 2 -26.55 -34.23 10.79
N THR A 3 -25.33 -34.68 11.08
CA THR A 3 -24.96 -35.28 12.36
C THR A 3 -25.50 -34.38 13.48
N GLY A 4 -26.34 -34.89 14.37
CA GLY A 4 -27.14 -34.13 15.36
C GLY A 4 -26.32 -33.43 16.46
N LEU A 5 -25.22 -32.80 16.09
CA LEU A 5 -24.40 -31.95 16.95
C LEU A 5 -25.11 -30.63 17.19
N HIS A 6 -25.12 -30.23 18.45
CA HIS A 6 -25.59 -28.92 18.85
C HIS A 6 -24.63 -27.84 18.32
N LEU A 7 -25.16 -26.76 17.72
CA LEU A 7 -24.39 -25.64 17.14
C LEU A 7 -23.32 -25.10 18.10
N ARG A 8 -23.62 -25.10 19.41
CA ARG A 8 -22.67 -24.69 20.47
C ARG A 8 -21.36 -25.48 20.46
N ILE A 9 -21.40 -26.78 20.21
CA ILE A 9 -20.20 -27.64 20.17
C ILE A 9 -19.34 -27.26 18.96
N ILE A 10 -19.97 -26.92 17.83
CA ILE A 10 -19.28 -26.46 16.63
C ILE A 10 -18.60 -25.11 16.88
N THR A 11 -19.29 -24.16 17.51
CA THR A 11 -18.70 -22.85 17.86
C THR A 11 -17.55 -22.98 18.86
N GLU A 12 -17.69 -23.83 19.87
CA GLU A 12 -16.62 -24.09 20.86
C GLU A 12 -15.41 -24.76 20.17
N GLY A 13 -15.65 -25.69 19.25
CA GLY A 13 -14.60 -26.32 18.44
C GLY A 13 -13.85 -25.32 17.55
N PHE A 14 -14.55 -24.38 16.90
CA PHE A 14 -13.91 -23.34 16.10
C PHE A 14 -13.04 -22.40 16.94
N GLU A 15 -13.46 -22.08 18.16
CA GLU A 15 -12.69 -21.17 19.01
C GLU A 15 -11.42 -21.85 19.54
N ALA A 16 -11.51 -23.14 19.92
CA ALA A 16 -10.33 -23.95 20.24
C ALA A 16 -9.39 -24.10 19.03
N ALA A 17 -9.94 -24.32 17.82
CA ALA A 17 -9.15 -24.44 16.61
C ALA A 17 -8.45 -23.13 16.24
N LYS A 18 -9.11 -21.99 16.39
CA LYS A 18 -8.54 -20.64 16.16
C LYS A 18 -7.37 -20.39 17.08
N GLU A 19 -7.49 -20.69 18.37
CA GLU A 19 -6.39 -20.52 19.32
C GLU A 19 -5.20 -21.40 18.94
N LYS A 20 -5.43 -22.66 18.58
CA LYS A 20 -4.37 -23.57 18.15
C LYS A 20 -3.70 -23.13 16.85
N ALA A 21 -4.50 -22.64 15.89
CA ALA A 21 -3.99 -22.08 14.64
C ALA A 21 -3.11 -20.84 14.90
N LEU A 22 -3.50 -19.95 15.82
CA LEU A 22 -2.68 -18.80 16.21
C LEU A 22 -1.37 -19.22 16.89
N GLN A 23 -1.38 -20.24 17.75
CA GLN A 23 -0.16 -20.80 18.34
C GLN A 23 0.78 -21.34 17.25
N PHE A 24 0.25 -22.06 16.26
CA PHE A 24 1.02 -22.57 15.14
C PHE A 24 1.57 -21.46 14.24
N LEU A 25 0.77 -20.43 13.93
CA LEU A 25 1.22 -19.26 13.16
C LEU A 25 2.39 -18.54 13.84
N LYS A 26 2.43 -18.48 15.17
CA LYS A 26 3.56 -17.92 15.93
C LYS A 26 4.85 -18.75 15.79
N GLN A 27 4.75 -20.05 15.51
CA GLN A 27 5.90 -20.94 15.29
C GLN A 27 6.39 -20.90 13.83
N VAL A 28 5.46 -20.74 12.88
CA VAL A 28 5.77 -20.75 11.44
C VAL A 28 6.19 -19.38 10.92
N LYS A 29 5.81 -18.28 11.58
CA LYS A 29 6.20 -16.93 11.14
C LYS A 29 7.73 -16.84 11.02
N VAL A 30 8.19 -16.28 9.91
CA VAL A 30 9.61 -16.01 9.67
C VAL A 30 9.86 -14.53 9.97
N SER A 31 10.66 -14.24 11.00
CA SER A 31 11.11 -12.88 11.27
C SER A 31 12.19 -12.51 10.26
N ARG A 32 11.97 -11.42 9.52
CA ARG A 32 12.91 -10.88 8.54
C ARG A 32 13.04 -9.39 8.77
N GLU A 33 14.22 -8.85 8.53
CA GLU A 33 14.39 -7.40 8.44
C GLU A 33 13.65 -6.89 7.20
N MET A 34 12.93 -5.77 7.36
CA MET A 34 12.21 -5.13 6.27
C MET A 34 13.15 -4.25 5.46
N ASP A 35 14.08 -4.90 4.74
CA ASP A 35 14.92 -4.26 3.75
C ASP A 35 14.11 -3.91 2.48
N ARG A 36 14.69 -3.06 1.62
CA ARG A 36 14.02 -2.60 0.40
C ARG A 36 13.56 -3.76 -0.48
N LYS A 37 14.38 -4.80 -0.59
CA LYS A 37 14.08 -5.98 -1.41
C LYS A 37 12.89 -6.77 -0.85
N THR A 38 12.88 -7.06 0.46
CA THR A 38 11.75 -7.76 1.08
C THR A 38 10.46 -6.96 0.98
N LEU A 39 10.52 -5.62 1.13
CA LEU A 39 9.37 -4.74 0.92
C LEU A 39 8.82 -4.83 -0.52
N ILE A 40 9.69 -4.74 -1.51
CA ILE A 40 9.35 -4.91 -2.93
C ILE A 40 8.66 -6.26 -3.17
N ASP A 41 9.19 -7.35 -2.61
CA ASP A 41 8.61 -8.68 -2.79
C ASP A 41 7.23 -8.81 -2.12
N VAL A 42 7.03 -8.17 -0.96
CA VAL A 42 5.73 -8.10 -0.27
C VAL A 42 4.72 -7.30 -1.09
N ILE A 43 5.11 -6.11 -1.56
CA ILE A 43 4.26 -5.24 -2.39
C ILE A 43 3.89 -5.96 -3.68
N ARG A 44 4.86 -6.57 -4.37
CA ARG A 44 4.63 -7.34 -5.60
C ARG A 44 3.64 -8.48 -5.36
N THR A 45 3.83 -9.24 -4.28
CA THR A 45 2.92 -10.35 -3.92
C THR A 45 1.51 -9.84 -3.67
N ALA A 46 1.36 -8.69 -3.01
CA ALA A 46 0.09 -8.05 -2.82
C ALA A 46 -0.51 -7.61 -4.17
N LEU A 47 0.20 -6.85 -4.99
CA LEU A 47 -0.32 -6.26 -6.23
C LEU A 47 -0.68 -7.30 -7.30
N ARG A 48 0.10 -8.38 -7.43
CA ARG A 48 -0.13 -9.44 -8.44
C ARG A 48 -1.46 -10.17 -8.30
N THR A 49 -2.14 -10.08 -7.15
CA THR A 49 -3.48 -10.65 -7.01
C THR A 49 -4.62 -9.67 -7.34
N LYS A 50 -4.29 -8.43 -7.74
CA LYS A 50 -5.27 -7.35 -8.00
C LYS A 50 -5.18 -6.82 -9.42
N VAL A 51 -3.97 -6.78 -9.98
CA VAL A 51 -3.71 -6.27 -11.33
C VAL A 51 -2.87 -7.26 -12.14
N HIS A 52 -2.77 -7.01 -13.45
CA HIS A 52 -1.91 -7.78 -14.34
C HIS A 52 -0.46 -7.73 -13.87
N ALA A 53 0.28 -8.83 -14.08
CA ALA A 53 1.63 -8.97 -13.56
C ALA A 53 2.58 -7.86 -14.01
N GLU A 54 2.47 -7.41 -15.26
CA GLU A 54 3.27 -6.31 -15.82
C GLU A 54 3.01 -4.99 -15.06
N LEU A 55 1.74 -4.63 -14.88
CA LEU A 55 1.37 -3.43 -14.13
C LEU A 55 1.74 -3.53 -12.64
N ALA A 56 1.61 -4.72 -12.04
CA ALA A 56 2.03 -4.97 -10.66
C ALA A 56 3.52 -4.72 -10.48
N ASP A 57 4.35 -5.15 -11.44
CA ASP A 57 5.79 -4.97 -11.38
C ASP A 57 6.17 -3.49 -11.52
N VAL A 58 5.51 -2.73 -12.42
CA VAL A 58 5.71 -1.27 -12.54
C VAL A 58 5.31 -0.54 -11.25
N LEU A 59 4.12 -0.82 -10.70
CA LEU A 59 3.64 -0.21 -9.46
C LEU A 59 4.51 -0.56 -8.24
N THR A 60 5.16 -1.72 -8.25
CA THR A 60 6.05 -2.14 -7.16
C THR A 60 7.32 -1.28 -7.09
N GLU A 61 7.80 -0.74 -8.22
CA GLU A 61 9.00 0.10 -8.25
C GLU A 61 8.78 1.51 -7.66
N VAL A 62 7.52 1.92 -7.55
CA VAL A 62 7.07 3.21 -7.01
C VAL A 62 7.19 3.19 -5.47
N ASP A 63 8.39 3.50 -4.96
CA ASP A 63 8.78 3.34 -3.54
C ASP A 63 8.22 4.45 -2.62
N SER A 64 6.90 4.61 -2.58
CA SER A 64 6.20 5.63 -1.76
C SER A 64 6.38 5.40 -0.25
N ILE A 65 6.45 4.12 0.17
CA ILE A 65 6.60 3.76 1.59
C ILE A 65 7.94 4.26 2.15
N TRP A 66 9.02 4.19 1.37
CA TRP A 66 10.32 4.66 1.84
C TRP A 66 10.39 6.19 1.91
N ALA A 67 9.60 6.89 1.10
CA ALA A 67 9.52 8.36 1.14
C ALA A 67 8.85 8.89 2.42
N ILE A 68 7.87 8.16 2.97
CA ILE A 68 7.12 8.57 4.17
C ILE A 68 7.63 7.95 5.47
N LYS A 69 8.48 6.91 5.38
CA LYS A 69 8.98 6.19 6.56
C LYS A 69 9.95 7.07 7.34
N LYS A 70 9.53 7.48 8.53
CA LYS A 70 10.39 8.08 9.55
C LYS A 70 10.88 7.02 10.52
N GLN A 71 12.08 7.23 11.05
CA GLN A 71 12.63 6.33 12.07
C GLN A 71 11.78 6.46 13.35
N ASP A 72 11.37 5.33 13.92
CA ASP A 72 10.62 5.21 15.17
C ASP A 72 9.19 5.81 15.19
N GLU A 73 8.65 6.25 14.05
CA GLU A 73 7.25 6.65 13.91
C GLU A 73 6.44 5.58 13.14
N PRO A 74 5.15 5.36 13.51
CA PRO A 74 4.26 4.56 12.69
C PRO A 74 4.10 5.21 11.31
N ILE A 75 3.89 4.38 10.28
CA ILE A 75 3.67 4.87 8.93
C ILE A 75 2.36 5.67 8.90
N ASP A 76 2.45 6.93 8.48
CA ASP A 76 1.31 7.81 8.29
C ASP A 76 0.84 7.75 6.82
N PHE A 77 -0.32 7.15 6.59
CA PHE A 77 -0.91 7.07 5.25
C PHE A 77 -1.48 8.40 4.76
N PHE A 78 -1.68 9.42 5.61
CA PHE A 78 -2.05 10.76 5.17
C PHE A 78 -0.95 11.45 4.36
N MET A 79 0.29 10.94 4.43
CA MET A 79 1.43 11.42 3.65
C MET A 79 1.46 10.82 2.23
N VAL A 80 0.50 9.95 1.87
CA VAL A 80 0.40 9.35 0.52
C VAL A 80 -0.96 9.72 -0.08
N GLU A 81 -0.92 10.59 -1.08
CA GLU A 81 -2.07 10.92 -1.90
C GLU A 81 -2.00 10.18 -3.24
N ILE A 82 -3.15 9.64 -3.68
CA ILE A 82 -3.27 8.96 -4.98
C ILE A 82 -4.02 9.92 -5.91
N MET A 83 -3.31 10.43 -6.91
CA MET A 83 -3.86 11.32 -7.92
C MET A 83 -4.16 10.56 -9.20
N GLU A 84 -5.42 10.57 -9.63
CA GLU A 84 -5.84 9.94 -10.88
C GLU A 84 -5.74 10.93 -12.04
N MET A 85 -4.81 10.70 -12.95
CA MET A 85 -4.70 11.48 -14.18
C MET A 85 -5.30 10.73 -15.37
N LYS A 86 -6.18 11.41 -16.11
CA LYS A 86 -6.76 10.87 -17.36
C LYS A 86 -5.70 10.93 -18.47
N HIS A 87 -5.11 9.77 -18.76
CA HIS A 87 -4.16 9.58 -19.84
C HIS A 87 -4.61 8.40 -20.72
N LYS A 88 -4.01 8.26 -21.91
CA LYS A 88 -4.34 7.17 -22.85
C LYS A 88 -3.63 5.84 -22.53
N SER A 89 -2.74 5.87 -21.56
CA SER A 89 -1.95 4.75 -21.04
C SER A 89 -2.46 4.45 -19.63
N GLU A 90 -2.22 3.25 -19.11
CA GLU A 90 -2.43 2.90 -17.69
C GLU A 90 -1.11 2.45 -17.06
N THR A 91 -0.03 2.42 -17.85
CA THR A 91 1.24 1.78 -17.50
C THR A 91 2.29 2.75 -16.96
N ASP A 92 1.94 4.01 -16.74
CA ASP A 92 2.90 5.05 -16.35
C ASP A 92 2.59 5.68 -14.98
N PRO A 93 2.48 4.90 -13.89
CA PRO A 93 2.39 5.46 -12.55
C PRO A 93 3.70 6.17 -12.20
N SER A 94 3.61 7.33 -11.56
CA SER A 94 4.76 8.13 -11.13
C SER A 94 4.64 8.49 -9.66
N LEU A 95 5.79 8.67 -8.99
CA LEU A 95 5.87 9.14 -7.61
C LEU A 95 6.39 10.57 -7.59
N THR A 96 5.51 11.50 -7.24
CA THR A 96 5.90 12.88 -6.90
C THR A 96 6.27 12.92 -5.41
N ARG A 97 7.51 13.33 -5.08
CA ARG A 97 7.93 13.59 -3.69
C ARG A 97 7.51 14.99 -3.26
N GLY A 98 6.20 15.21 -3.21
CA GLY A 98 5.58 16.50 -2.98
C GLY A 98 4.07 16.41 -3.17
N LEU A 99 3.43 17.56 -3.33
CA LEU A 99 2.00 17.66 -3.59
C LEU A 99 1.78 17.97 -5.08
N ASP A 100 0.93 17.18 -5.72
CA ASP A 100 0.42 17.49 -7.05
C ASP A 100 -0.91 18.22 -6.90
N LEU A 101 -1.06 19.36 -7.58
CA LEU A 101 -2.25 20.21 -7.51
C LEU A 101 -3.11 20.03 -8.77
N ASP A 102 -4.41 19.83 -8.58
CA ASP A 102 -5.37 19.61 -9.68
C ASP A 102 -5.49 20.78 -10.67
N HIS A 103 -5.20 21.99 -10.21
CA HIS A 103 -5.39 23.22 -10.98
C HIS A 103 -4.07 23.97 -11.15
N GLY A 104 -3.73 24.25 -12.41
CA GLY A 104 -2.57 25.05 -12.77
C GLY A 104 -2.88 26.54 -12.93
N ALA A 105 -1.86 27.31 -13.32
CA ALA A 105 -2.00 28.72 -13.63
C ALA A 105 -2.95 28.94 -14.83
N GLN A 106 -3.94 29.82 -14.65
CA GLN A 106 -4.97 30.07 -15.65
C GLN A 106 -4.58 31.16 -16.67
N HIS A 107 -3.74 32.11 -16.29
CA HIS A 107 -3.37 33.23 -17.15
C HIS A 107 -2.13 32.88 -17.99
N PRO A 108 -2.10 33.18 -19.31
CA PRO A 108 -0.97 32.84 -20.18
C PRO A 108 0.34 33.51 -19.76
N ASP A 109 0.27 34.71 -19.17
CA ASP A 109 1.44 35.44 -18.69
C ASP A 109 1.93 35.00 -17.29
N MET A 110 1.21 34.09 -16.62
CA MET A 110 1.71 33.50 -15.38
C MET A 110 2.88 32.56 -15.68
N LYS A 111 3.90 32.60 -14.81
CA LYS A 111 5.08 31.75 -14.94
C LYS A 111 4.67 30.27 -14.90
N LYS A 112 5.03 29.53 -15.95
CA LYS A 112 4.79 28.07 -16.03
C LYS A 112 5.69 27.25 -15.11
N ARG A 113 6.84 27.82 -14.72
CA ARG A 113 7.81 27.21 -13.81
C ARG A 113 8.29 28.26 -12.83
N VAL A 114 8.29 27.91 -11.56
CA VAL A 114 8.77 28.75 -10.48
C VAL A 114 9.62 27.87 -9.55
N GLU A 115 10.77 28.36 -9.15
CA GLU A 115 11.69 27.71 -8.20
C GLU A 115 11.69 28.53 -6.90
N ASP A 116 12.02 27.89 -5.78
CA ASP A 116 12.14 28.52 -4.45
C ASP A 116 10.91 29.36 -4.06
N VAL A 117 9.74 28.72 -4.14
CA VAL A 117 8.44 29.37 -3.93
C VAL A 117 8.00 29.26 -2.48
N TYR A 118 7.44 30.35 -1.95
CA TYR A 118 6.69 30.34 -0.71
C TYR A 118 5.21 30.18 -1.00
N ILE A 119 4.58 29.21 -0.35
CA ILE A 119 3.13 29.02 -0.38
C ILE A 119 2.54 29.97 0.67
N LEU A 120 1.71 30.92 0.23
CA LEU A 120 0.98 31.79 1.15
C LEU A 120 -0.01 30.94 1.94
N THR A 121 0.15 30.91 3.25
CA THR A 121 -0.65 30.14 4.22
C THR A 121 -1.57 31.05 5.02
#